data_AF-A0A0F9QU87-F1
#
_entry.id   AF-A0A0F9QU87-F1
#
_cell.length_a   1.000
_cell.length_b   1.000
_cell.length_c   1.000
_cell.angle_alpha   90.00
_cell.angle_beta   90.00
_cell.angle_gamma   90.00
#
_symmetry.space_group_name_H-M   'P 1'
#
loop_
_entity.id
_entity.type
_entity.pdbx_description
1 polymer ?
#
loop_
_entity_poly.entity_id
_entity_poly.type
_entity_poly.pdbx_seq_one_letter_code
_entity_poly.pdbx_strand_id
1 'polypeptide(L)'
;MIDRSHDLPTAAQARELGISRGAVYYEPRGVCDNDLTLMRRIDELHLEYPFAGSRMLRDLLAGEGIIVGRLHVATLMKRMGIEAIYRKPNTSKPAPGHKIYPYLLRKLPVTRPNQVWAMDITYTSGSEG
;
A
#
# COMPACT_ATOMS: atom_id res chain seq x y z
N MET A 1 5.97 25.84 -15.56
CA MET A 1 4.78 26.59 -15.08
C MET A 1 4.07 27.12 -16.31
N ILE A 2 2.75 26.95 -16.43
CA ILE A 2 1.97 27.53 -17.55
C ILE A 2 1.76 29.01 -17.26
N ASP A 3 1.99 29.88 -18.24
CA ASP A 3 1.75 31.31 -18.15
C ASP A 3 0.80 31.79 -19.25
N ARG A 4 -0.33 32.40 -18.86
CA ARG A 4 -1.33 32.90 -19.82
C ARG A 4 -0.90 34.17 -20.54
N SER A 5 0.11 34.86 -20.03
CA SER A 5 0.66 36.10 -20.61
C SER A 5 1.86 35.87 -21.54
N HIS A 6 2.31 34.62 -21.70
CA HIS A 6 3.42 34.28 -22.57
C HIS A 6 3.03 34.32 -24.06
N ASP A 7 4.00 34.63 -24.93
CA ASP A 7 3.87 34.63 -26.40
C ASP A 7 3.45 33.27 -27.00
N LEU A 8 3.60 32.18 -26.27
CA LEU A 8 3.25 30.84 -26.71
C LEU A 8 1.82 30.54 -26.29
N PRO A 9 0.95 30.03 -27.19
CA PRO A 9 -0.38 29.60 -26.80
C PRO A 9 -0.33 28.57 -25.68
N THR A 10 -1.30 28.59 -24.77
CA THR A 10 -1.40 27.66 -23.64
C THR A 10 -1.33 26.19 -24.08
N ALA A 11 -1.85 25.87 -25.26
CA ALA A 11 -1.76 24.54 -25.86
C ALA A 11 -0.34 24.15 -26.29
N ALA A 12 0.47 25.10 -26.76
CA ALA A 12 1.88 24.87 -27.09
C ALA A 12 2.69 24.66 -25.80
N GLN A 13 2.49 25.51 -24.79
CA GLN A 13 3.14 25.34 -23.49
C GLN A 13 2.80 23.99 -22.83
N ALA A 14 1.53 23.56 -22.89
CA ALA A 14 1.13 22.25 -22.38
C ALA A 14 1.84 21.09 -23.10
N ARG A 15 1.99 21.19 -24.43
CA ARG A 15 2.71 20.20 -25.25
C ARG A 15 4.19 20.15 -24.88
N GLU A 16 4.85 21.30 -24.75
CA GLU A 16 6.28 21.35 -24.37
C GLU A 16 6.51 20.80 -22.95
N LEU A 17 5.55 21.00 -22.04
CA LEU A 17 5.59 20.46 -20.68
C LEU A 17 5.13 18.99 -20.57
N GLY A 18 4.70 18.37 -21.67
CA GLY A 18 4.23 16.98 -21.68
C GLY A 18 2.93 16.74 -20.90
N ILE A 19 2.12 17.78 -20.67
CA ILE A 19 0.83 17.67 -19.95
C ILE A 19 -0.35 17.82 -20.89
N SER A 20 -1.49 17.21 -20.52
CA SER A 20 -2.71 17.35 -21.32
C SER A 20 -3.25 18.79 -21.24
N ARG A 21 -3.84 19.28 -22.34
CA ARG A 21 -4.45 20.61 -22.40
C ARG A 21 -5.55 20.78 -21.34
N GLY A 22 -6.30 19.72 -21.04
CA GLY A 22 -7.35 19.72 -20.02
C GLY A 22 -6.79 19.89 -18.60
N ALA A 23 -5.61 19.34 -18.30
CA ALA A 23 -4.96 19.49 -17.00
C ALA A 23 -4.60 20.95 -16.70
N VAL A 24 -4.38 21.78 -17.72
CA VAL A 24 -4.09 23.21 -17.56
C VAL A 24 -5.27 24.00 -17.00
N TYR A 25 -6.49 23.55 -17.30
CA TYR A 25 -7.72 24.20 -16.83
C TYR A 25 -8.30 23.54 -15.58
N TYR A 26 -7.71 22.42 -15.15
CA TYR A 26 -8.18 21.72 -13.97
C TYR A 26 -7.71 22.45 -12.71
N GLU A 27 -8.66 22.96 -11.92
CA GLU A 27 -8.38 23.43 -10.58
C GLU A 27 -8.49 22.25 -9.58
N PRO A 28 -7.43 21.95 -8.82
CA PRO A 28 -7.48 20.90 -7.81
C PRO A 28 -8.59 21.16 -6.80
N ARG A 29 -9.56 20.25 -6.71
CA ARG A 29 -10.62 20.34 -5.71
C ARG A 29 -10.16 19.68 -4.40
N GLY A 30 -10.18 20.47 -3.33
CA GLY A 30 -9.96 19.99 -1.98
C GLY A 30 -10.94 18.88 -1.59
N VAL A 31 -10.60 18.14 -0.53
CA VAL A 31 -11.54 17.24 0.15
C VAL A 31 -12.63 18.09 0.79
N CYS A 32 -13.90 17.68 0.72
CA CYS A 32 -14.98 18.41 1.42
C CYS A 32 -14.93 18.12 2.92
N ASP A 33 -15.53 18.99 3.74
CA ASP A 33 -15.48 18.87 5.21
C ASP A 33 -16.07 17.55 5.75
N ASN A 34 -17.12 17.04 5.10
CA ASN A 34 -17.70 15.74 5.43
C ASN A 34 -16.70 14.61 5.18
N ASP A 35 -16.00 14.63 4.05
CA ASP A 35 -14.98 13.64 3.74
C ASP A 35 -13.77 13.78 4.66
N LEU A 36 -13.39 15.00 5.07
CA LEU A 36 -12.32 15.20 6.07
C LEU A 36 -12.70 14.58 7.42
N THR A 37 -13.94 14.77 7.87
CA THR A 37 -14.45 14.16 9.11
C THR A 37 -14.46 12.64 9.01
N LEU A 38 -14.91 12.11 7.87
CA LEU A 38 -14.93 10.68 7.60
C LEU A 38 -13.51 10.10 7.51
N MET A 39 -12.57 10.80 6.88
CA MET A 39 -11.17 10.41 6.79
C MET A 39 -10.52 10.34 8.18
N ARG A 40 -10.79 11.30 9.07
CA ARG A 40 -10.32 11.23 10.47
C ARG A 40 -10.82 9.98 11.18
N ARG A 41 -12.11 9.66 11.03
CA ARG A 41 -12.67 8.45 11.66
C ARG A 41 -12.11 7.16 11.07
N ILE A 42 -11.89 7.12 9.74
CA ILE A 42 -11.23 5.99 9.07
C ILE A 42 -9.81 5.81 9.60
N ASP A 43 -9.06 6.89 9.81
CA ASP A 43 -7.70 6.83 10.37
C ASP A 43 -7.67 6.23 11.78
N GLU A 44 -8.56 6.70 12.65
CA GLU A 44 -8.72 6.16 14.01
C GLU A 44 -9.06 4.67 13.99
N LEU A 45 -10.04 4.27 13.17
CA LEU A 45 -10.40 2.86 13.00
C LEU A 45 -9.27 2.02 12.41
N HIS A 46 -8.42 2.60 11.55
CA HIS A 46 -7.27 1.89 11.00
C HIS A 46 -6.19 1.65 12.07
N LEU A 47 -5.98 2.59 12.99
CA LEU A 47 -5.06 2.42 14.12
C LEU A 47 -5.54 1.32 15.08
N GLU A 48 -6.84 1.23 15.32
CA GLU A 48 -7.43 0.18 16.17
C GLU A 48 -7.49 -1.18 15.45
N TYR A 49 -7.87 -1.17 14.17
CA TYR A 49 -8.11 -2.35 13.36
C TYR A 49 -7.30 -2.29 12.05
N PRO A 50 -5.98 -2.47 12.08
CA PRO A 50 -5.12 -2.32 10.90
C PRO A 50 -5.44 -3.32 9.78
N PHE A 51 -6.14 -4.41 10.09
CA PHE A 51 -6.60 -5.43 9.13
C PHE A 51 -7.95 -5.10 8.49
N ALA A 52 -8.64 -4.02 8.91
CA ALA A 52 -9.95 -3.66 8.41
C ALA A 52 -9.85 -3.01 7.03
N GLY A 53 -10.28 -3.74 6.00
CA GLY A 53 -10.45 -3.20 4.65
C GLY A 53 -11.75 -2.41 4.49
N SER A 54 -11.94 -1.79 3.32
CA SER A 54 -13.11 -0.93 3.02
C SER A 54 -14.47 -1.54 3.29
N ARG A 55 -14.62 -2.87 3.19
CA ARG A 55 -15.86 -3.59 3.55
C ARG A 55 -16.13 -3.54 5.05
N MET A 56 -15.12 -3.87 5.85
CA MET A 56 -15.22 -3.93 7.30
C MET A 56 -15.37 -2.53 7.88
N LEU A 57 -14.58 -1.56 7.39
CA LEU A 57 -14.69 -0.16 7.79
C LEU A 57 -16.07 0.42 7.52
N ARG A 58 -16.68 0.11 6.37
CA ARG A 58 -18.07 0.48 6.09
C ARG A 58 -19.02 -0.02 7.18
N ASP A 59 -18.87 -1.27 7.61
CA ASP A 59 -19.77 -1.88 8.60
C ASP A 59 -19.54 -1.32 10.01
N LEU A 60 -18.28 -1.04 10.37
CA LEU A 60 -17.93 -0.35 11.61
C LEU A 60 -18.54 1.06 11.65
N LEU A 61 -18.37 1.83 10.58
CA LEU A 61 -18.94 3.17 10.44
C LEU A 61 -20.48 3.13 10.48
N ALA A 62 -21.11 2.13 9.85
CA ALA A 62 -22.56 1.95 9.93
C ALA A 62 -23.02 1.63 11.36
N GLY A 63 -22.24 0.88 12.13
CA GLY A 63 -22.49 0.62 13.56
C GLY A 63 -22.42 1.88 14.43
N GLU A 64 -21.67 2.90 13.99
CA GLU A 64 -21.58 4.22 14.61
C GLU A 64 -22.64 5.22 14.08
N GLY A 65 -23.55 4.76 13.21
CA GLY A 65 -24.58 5.59 12.59
C GLY A 65 -24.11 6.38 11.36
N ILE A 66 -22.87 6.18 10.90
CA ILE A 66 -22.32 6.83 9.69
C ILE A 66 -22.61 5.96 8.47
N ILE A 67 -23.65 6.32 7.72
CA ILE A 67 -24.05 5.59 6.52
C ILE A 67 -23.21 6.04 5.32
N VAL A 68 -22.27 5.18 4.90
CA VAL A 68 -21.39 5.43 3.76
C VAL A 68 -21.27 4.21 2.85
N GLY A 69 -21.10 4.43 1.55
CA GLY A 69 -20.89 3.36 0.57
C GLY A 69 -19.46 2.80 0.61
N ARG A 70 -19.31 1.49 0.37
CA ARG A 70 -18.00 0.79 0.30
C ARG A 70 -17.00 1.47 -0.65
N LEU A 71 -17.47 1.90 -1.83
CA LEU A 71 -16.62 2.52 -2.84
C LEU A 71 -16.08 3.89 -2.39
N HIS A 72 -16.89 4.62 -1.61
CA HIS A 72 -16.48 5.89 -1.03
C HIS A 72 -15.38 5.68 0.00
N VAL A 73 -15.57 4.74 0.94
CA VAL A 73 -14.54 4.33 1.90
C VAL A 73 -13.25 3.89 1.19
N ALA A 74 -13.34 3.06 0.15
CA ALA A 74 -12.18 2.62 -0.62
C ALA A 74 -11.45 3.78 -1.31
N THR A 75 -12.18 4.76 -1.82
CA THR A 75 -11.63 5.97 -2.45
C THR A 75 -10.88 6.82 -1.44
N LEU A 76 -11.46 7.01 -0.25
CA LEU A 76 -10.82 7.76 0.83
C LEU A 76 -9.58 7.05 1.37
N MET A 77 -9.65 5.73 1.61
CA MET A 77 -8.47 4.92 1.97
C MET A 77 -7.33 5.09 0.96
N LYS A 78 -7.63 4.99 -0.34
CA LYS A 78 -6.65 5.19 -1.41
C LYS A 78 -6.06 6.61 -1.40
N ARG A 79 -6.90 7.62 -1.17
CA ARG A 79 -6.47 9.03 -1.08
C ARG A 79 -5.57 9.28 0.14
N MET A 80 -5.81 8.56 1.23
CA MET A 80 -5.03 8.62 2.48
C MET A 80 -3.75 7.79 2.43
N GLY A 81 -3.61 6.86 1.49
CA GLY A 81 -2.51 5.90 1.46
C GLY A 81 -2.65 4.80 2.52
N ILE A 82 -3.87 4.50 2.96
CA ILE A 82 -4.16 3.46 3.95
C ILE A 82 -4.61 2.18 3.24
N GLU A 83 -4.07 1.05 3.67
CA GLU A 83 -4.43 -0.29 3.20
C GLU A 83 -4.61 -1.26 4.35
N ALA A 84 -5.42 -2.31 4.14
CA ALA A 84 -5.60 -3.34 5.15
C ALA A 84 -4.32 -4.19 5.26
N ILE A 85 -3.75 -4.23 6.46
CA ILE A 85 -2.53 -4.97 6.76
C ILE A 85 -2.91 -6.38 7.21
N TYR A 86 -2.75 -7.35 6.31
CA TYR A 86 -2.90 -8.76 6.64
C TYR A 86 -1.59 -9.34 7.18
N ARG A 87 -1.70 -10.25 8.15
CA ARG A 87 -0.53 -11.00 8.64
C ARG A 87 0.03 -11.85 7.50
N LYS A 88 1.30 -11.63 7.16
CA LYS A 88 2.05 -12.57 6.33
C LYS A 88 2.15 -13.93 7.06
N PRO A 89 2.18 -15.05 6.33
CA PRO A 89 2.44 -16.36 6.94
C PRO A 89 3.71 -16.29 7.79
N ASN A 90 3.64 -16.79 9.02
CA ASN A 90 4.79 -16.82 9.91
C ASN A 90 5.72 -17.97 9.50
N THR A 91 6.66 -17.68 8.60
CA THR A 91 7.65 -18.64 8.09
C THR A 91 8.67 -19.09 9.14
N SER A 92 8.73 -18.42 10.31
CA SER A 92 9.56 -18.85 11.44
C SER A 92 8.93 -19.98 12.25
N LYS A 93 7.62 -20.20 12.11
CA LYS A 93 6.95 -21.36 12.71
C LYS A 93 6.99 -22.52 11.70
N PRO A 94 7.58 -23.68 12.06
CA PRO A 94 7.55 -24.83 11.18
C PRO A 94 6.10 -25.26 10.95
N ALA A 95 5.78 -25.63 9.71
CA ALA A 95 4.48 -26.20 9.39
C ALA A 95 4.27 -27.50 10.21
N PRO A 96 3.06 -27.75 10.75
CA PRO A 96 2.76 -28.98 11.47
C PRO A 96 3.12 -30.21 10.61
N GLY A 97 3.76 -31.21 11.21
CA GLY A 97 4.11 -32.46 10.54
C GLY A 97 5.52 -32.53 9.94
N HIS A 98 6.29 -31.44 9.92
CA HIS A 98 7.69 -31.49 9.50
C HIS A 98 8.62 -31.83 10.68
N LYS A 99 9.52 -32.79 10.48
CA LYS A 99 10.56 -33.13 11.45
C LYS A 99 11.51 -31.95 11.65
N ILE A 100 11.67 -31.51 12.89
CA ILE A 100 12.65 -30.48 13.25
C ILE A 100 14.03 -31.14 13.33
N TYR A 101 14.97 -30.69 12.50
CA TYR A 101 16.36 -31.12 12.55
C TYR A 101 17.17 -30.19 13.47
N PRO A 102 18.10 -30.73 14.28
CA PRO A 102 18.96 -29.90 15.12
C PRO A 102 19.87 -29.04 14.25
N TYR A 103 20.05 -27.77 14.63
CA TYR A 103 21.01 -26.88 13.97
C TYR A 103 22.44 -27.21 14.42
N LEU A 104 23.12 -28.07 13.66
CA LEU A 104 24.42 -28.64 14.01
C LEU A 104 25.57 -27.61 14.08
N LEU A 105 25.38 -26.42 13.50
CA LEU A 105 26.40 -25.36 13.49
C LEU A 105 26.38 -24.48 14.74
N ARG A 106 25.37 -24.59 15.63
CA ARG A 106 25.14 -23.66 16.75
C ARG A 106 26.33 -23.47 17.71
N LYS A 107 27.22 -24.46 17.81
CA LYS A 107 28.40 -24.46 18.70
C LYS A 107 29.70 -24.82 17.97
N LEU A 108 29.71 -24.76 16.64
CA LEU A 108 30.88 -25.09 15.85
C LEU A 108 31.72 -23.83 15.58
N PRO A 109 32.95 -23.72 16.11
CA PRO A 109 33.83 -22.61 15.74
C PRO A 109 34.32 -22.77 14.29
N VAL A 110 33.95 -21.82 13.43
CA VAL A 110 34.39 -21.77 12.02
C VAL A 110 35.71 -20.98 11.97
N THR A 111 36.83 -21.70 11.85
CA THR A 111 38.20 -21.16 12.03
C THR A 111 39.04 -21.17 10.75
N ARG A 112 38.58 -21.84 9.69
CA ARG A 112 39.31 -21.94 8.41
C ARG A 112 38.37 -21.78 7.21
N PRO A 113 38.87 -21.31 6.07
CA PRO A 113 38.13 -21.34 4.80
C PRO A 113 37.68 -22.78 4.46
N ASN A 114 36.55 -22.91 3.76
CA ASN A 114 35.96 -24.19 3.33
C ASN A 114 35.54 -25.16 4.46
N GLN A 115 35.35 -24.67 5.69
CA GLN A 115 34.88 -25.48 6.82
C GLN A 115 33.35 -25.64 6.88
N VAL A 116 32.59 -24.67 6.36
CA VAL A 116 31.12 -24.67 6.33
C VAL A 116 30.65 -24.07 5.01
N TRP A 117 29.60 -24.65 4.43
CA TRP A 117 28.92 -24.12 3.24
C TRP A 117 27.45 -23.86 3.54
N ALA A 118 26.92 -22.76 3.02
CA ALA A 118 25.50 -22.43 3.03
C ALA A 118 25.00 -22.40 1.58
N MET A 119 23.79 -22.88 1.37
CA MET A 119 23.12 -22.86 0.07
C MET A 119 21.69 -22.40 0.28
N ASP A 120 21.23 -21.49 -0.56
CA ASP A 120 19.84 -21.07 -0.67
C ASP A 120 19.28 -21.45 -2.04
N ILE A 121 17.97 -21.70 -2.10
CA ILE A 121 17.26 -21.98 -3.35
C ILE A 121 16.16 -20.94 -3.45
N THR A 122 16.25 -20.09 -4.47
CA THR A 122 15.21 -19.13 -4.80
C THR A 122 14.37 -19.71 -5.93
N TYR A 123 13.08 -19.90 -5.68
CA TYR A 123 12.14 -20.26 -6.75
C TYR A 123 11.87 -19.03 -7.61
N THR A 124 12.23 -19.08 -8.88
CA THR A 124 11.84 -18.09 -9.88
C THR A 124 10.64 -18.62 -10.66
N SER A 125 9.49 -17.97 -10.56
CA SER A 125 8.33 -18.30 -11.39
C SER A 125 8.61 -17.91 -12.84
N GLY A 126 8.46 -18.84 -13.78
CA GLY A 126 8.50 -18.53 -15.20
C GLY A 126 7.31 -17.63 -15.56
N SER A 127 7.57 -16.45 -16.10
CA SER A 127 6.56 -15.66 -16.81
C SER A 127 6.37 -16.29 -18.18
N GLU A 128 5.30 -17.08 -18.36
CA GLU A 128 4.77 -17.32 -19.70
C GLU A 128 4.16 -16.01 -20.18
N GLY A 129 4.63 -15.53 -21.34
CA GLY A 129 4.16 -14.31 -22.01
C GLY A 129 2.90 -14.53 -22.81
#